data_AF-A0A2T5P7S5-F1
#
_entry.id   AF-A0A2T5P7S5-F1
#
_cell.length_a   1.000
_cell.length_b   1.000
_cell.length_c   1.000
_cell.angle_alpha   90.00
_cell.angle_beta   90.00
_cell.angle_gamma   90.00
#
_symmetry.space_group_name_H-M   'P 1'
#
loop_
_entity.id
_entity.type
_entity.pdbx_description
1 polymer ?
#
loop_
_entity_poly.entity_id
_entity_poly.type
_entity_poly.pdbx_seq_one_letter_code
_entity_poly.pdbx_strand_id
1 'polypeptide(L)'
;MHGIRYLICSLLLVAPLVRGDLQTVAAPADAEAVARGFYAWVLSHPSAGIPGAEELEQLRPLLSAELVTRLQTAAMAQGDCERSAAADEKPLMLEGDLFVGSYEGASEVALGAVSLDGERAVVSATLIYLDPRFALAHPYRAVVWQDRLQLARESGSWRVADVHPGTGDNLRATLESFIEQAGRECRSER
;
A
#
# COMPACT_ATOMS: atom_id res chain seq x y z
N MET A 1 27.56 -32.22 -77.23
CA MET A 1 27.39 -30.77 -77.44
C MET A 1 26.21 -30.30 -76.60
N HIS A 2 26.42 -29.25 -75.80
CA HIS A 2 25.46 -28.47 -75.00
C HIS A 2 25.01 -29.04 -73.63
N GLY A 3 25.81 -28.75 -72.60
CA GLY A 3 25.37 -28.73 -71.20
C GLY A 3 25.09 -27.28 -70.76
N ILE A 4 23.85 -27.02 -70.35
CA ILE A 4 23.36 -25.71 -69.88
C ILE A 4 23.81 -25.50 -68.42
N ARG A 5 24.53 -24.42 -68.14
CA ARG A 5 24.90 -23.99 -66.78
C ARG A 5 23.86 -22.97 -66.30
N TYR A 6 23.05 -23.33 -65.32
CA TYR A 6 22.20 -22.39 -64.59
C TYR A 6 22.98 -21.81 -63.41
N LEU A 7 23.14 -20.48 -63.41
CA LEU A 7 23.70 -19.68 -62.32
C LEU A 7 22.52 -19.24 -61.44
N ILE A 8 22.42 -19.76 -60.21
CA ILE A 8 21.42 -19.30 -59.23
C ILE A 8 22.10 -18.28 -58.32
N CYS A 9 21.70 -17.01 -58.46
CA CYS A 9 21.98 -15.93 -57.51
C CYS A 9 21.03 -16.07 -56.30
N SER A 10 21.56 -16.40 -55.13
CA SER A 10 20.82 -16.34 -53.87
C SER A 10 21.09 -15.01 -53.18
N LEU A 11 20.10 -14.10 -53.22
CA LEU A 11 20.04 -12.93 -52.34
C LEU A 11 19.66 -13.38 -50.93
N LEU A 12 20.56 -13.24 -49.97
CA LEU A 12 20.27 -13.39 -48.54
C LEU A 12 19.78 -12.04 -47.99
N LEU A 13 18.48 -11.91 -47.78
CA LEU A 13 17.87 -10.84 -47.00
C LEU A 13 18.11 -11.11 -45.50
N VAL A 14 18.99 -10.33 -44.88
CA VAL A 14 19.14 -10.30 -43.42
C VAL A 14 18.10 -9.33 -42.87
N ALA A 15 17.04 -9.87 -42.27
CA ALA A 15 16.08 -9.07 -41.51
C ALA A 15 16.65 -8.72 -40.12
N PRO A 16 16.57 -7.46 -39.66
CA PRO A 16 16.98 -7.11 -38.31
C PRO A 16 15.97 -7.65 -37.30
N LEU A 17 16.45 -8.52 -36.40
CA LEU A 17 15.73 -8.93 -35.19
C LEU A 17 15.52 -7.70 -34.31
N VAL A 18 14.30 -7.17 -34.32
CA VAL A 18 13.81 -6.24 -33.29
C VAL A 18 13.84 -7.01 -31.96
N ARG A 19 14.78 -6.66 -31.08
CA ARG A 19 14.74 -7.05 -29.68
C ARG A 19 13.56 -6.31 -29.05
N GLY A 20 12.43 -7.00 -28.93
CA GLY A 20 11.40 -6.58 -28.00
C GLY A 20 11.94 -6.77 -26.59
N ASP A 21 12.01 -5.70 -25.81
CA ASP A 21 12.21 -5.79 -24.37
C ASP A 21 11.02 -6.58 -23.81
N LEU A 22 11.26 -7.84 -23.45
CA LEU A 22 10.32 -8.64 -22.68
C LEU A 22 10.19 -7.97 -21.31
N GLN A 23 9.15 -7.16 -21.14
CA GLN A 23 8.73 -6.71 -19.82
C GLN A 23 8.38 -7.96 -19.02
N THR A 24 9.30 -8.39 -18.14
CA THR A 24 9.01 -9.45 -17.18
C THR A 24 7.86 -8.97 -16.31
N VAL A 25 6.71 -9.64 -16.41
CA VAL A 25 5.63 -9.51 -15.43
C VAL A 25 6.23 -9.98 -14.10
N ALA A 26 6.37 -9.06 -13.15
CA ALA A 26 6.92 -9.37 -11.83
C ALA A 26 6.10 -10.51 -11.19
N ALA A 27 6.79 -11.45 -10.57
CA ALA A 27 6.17 -12.71 -10.14
C ALA A 27 5.28 -12.48 -8.90
N PRO A 28 4.33 -13.39 -8.61
CA PRO A 28 3.58 -13.39 -7.35
C PRO A 28 4.47 -13.26 -6.10
N ALA A 29 5.68 -13.84 -6.15
CA ALA A 29 6.66 -13.78 -5.07
C ALA A 29 7.11 -12.34 -4.74
N ASP A 30 7.16 -11.45 -5.74
CA ASP A 30 7.56 -10.06 -5.54
C ASP A 30 6.46 -9.28 -4.80
N ALA A 31 5.19 -9.51 -5.17
CA ALA A 31 4.05 -8.92 -4.48
C ALA A 31 3.93 -9.43 -3.04
N GLU A 32 4.19 -10.72 -2.81
CA GLU A 32 4.22 -11.32 -1.47
C GLU A 32 5.32 -10.68 -0.61
N ALA A 33 6.51 -10.46 -1.17
CA ALA A 33 7.61 -9.80 -0.46
C ALA A 33 7.26 -8.37 -0.03
N VAL A 34 6.59 -7.60 -0.90
CA VAL A 34 6.11 -6.24 -0.56
C VAL A 34 5.05 -6.29 0.54
N ALA A 35 4.08 -7.20 0.44
CA ALA A 35 3.05 -7.36 1.46
C ALA A 35 3.64 -7.73 2.84
N ARG A 36 4.61 -8.66 2.85
CA ARG A 36 5.33 -9.05 4.07
C ARG A 36 6.14 -7.91 4.65
N GLY A 37 6.86 -7.16 3.80
CA GLY A 37 7.64 -5.99 4.22
C GLY A 37 6.76 -4.91 4.84
N PHE A 38 5.61 -4.62 4.22
CA PHE A 38 4.63 -3.66 4.73
C PHE A 38 4.11 -4.06 6.11
N TYR A 39 3.58 -5.28 6.26
CA TYR A 39 3.04 -5.69 7.55
C TYR A 39 4.11 -5.90 8.63
N ALA A 40 5.34 -6.28 8.28
CA ALA A 40 6.44 -6.31 9.24
C ALA A 40 6.75 -4.90 9.78
N TRP A 41 6.70 -3.89 8.91
CA TRP A 41 6.81 -2.50 9.35
C TRP A 41 5.64 -2.09 10.25
N VAL A 42 4.39 -2.37 9.85
CA VAL A 42 3.18 -2.03 10.62
C VAL A 42 3.22 -2.64 12.03
N LEU A 43 3.57 -3.91 12.15
CA LEU A 43 3.65 -4.57 13.47
C LEU A 43 4.80 -4.06 14.34
N SER A 44 5.85 -3.46 13.75
CA SER A 44 6.96 -2.86 14.50
C SER A 44 6.74 -1.39 14.83
N HIS A 45 5.78 -0.74 14.15
CA HIS A 45 5.41 0.67 14.33
C HIS A 45 3.89 0.77 14.45
N PRO A 46 3.29 0.30 15.57
CA PRO A 46 1.86 0.43 15.79
C PRO A 46 1.46 1.89 15.64
N SER A 47 0.59 2.17 14.68
CA SER A 47 0.26 3.55 14.38
C SER A 47 -0.80 4.07 15.36
N ALA A 48 -0.69 5.35 15.72
CA ALA A 48 -1.72 6.08 16.46
C ALA A 48 -2.36 7.20 15.61
N GLY A 49 -2.15 7.17 14.30
CA GLY A 49 -2.71 8.14 13.36
C GLY A 49 -1.91 8.21 12.06
N ILE A 50 -1.73 9.41 11.52
CA ILE A 50 -0.94 9.62 10.30
C ILE A 50 0.56 9.43 10.64
N PRO A 51 1.32 8.64 9.86
CA PRO A 51 2.74 8.47 10.10
C PRO A 51 3.50 9.80 10.07
N GLY A 52 4.47 9.95 10.97
CA GLY A 52 5.39 11.07 10.95
C GLY A 52 6.28 11.07 9.70
N ALA A 53 7.00 12.17 9.47
CA ALA A 53 7.85 12.31 8.29
C ALA A 53 8.93 11.21 8.19
N GLU A 54 9.53 10.82 9.32
CA GLU A 54 10.54 9.76 9.36
C GLU A 54 9.94 8.39 9.03
N GLU A 55 8.80 8.05 9.64
CA GLU A 55 8.06 6.81 9.40
C GLU A 55 7.62 6.71 7.94
N LEU A 56 7.15 7.82 7.37
CA LEU A 56 6.75 7.85 5.97
C LEU A 56 7.93 7.66 5.01
N GLU A 57 9.11 8.18 5.31
CA GLU A 57 10.31 7.93 4.51
C GLU A 57 10.74 6.46 4.57
N GLN A 58 10.57 5.79 5.72
CA GLN A 58 10.80 4.35 5.84
C GLN A 58 9.78 3.52 5.03
N LEU A 59 8.52 3.95 5.02
CA LEU A 59 7.43 3.31 4.28
C LEU A 59 7.49 3.56 2.78
N ARG A 60 8.07 4.67 2.33
CA ARG A 60 8.09 5.13 0.93
C ARG A 60 8.50 4.06 -0.09
N PRO A 61 9.46 3.16 0.17
CA PRO A 61 9.81 2.07 -0.75
C PRO A 61 8.72 1.00 -0.89
N LEU A 62 7.76 0.92 0.02
CA LEU A 62 6.70 -0.10 0.01
C LEU A 62 5.39 0.44 -0.53
N LEU A 63 5.14 1.74 -0.42
CA LEU A 63 3.88 2.38 -0.79
C LEU A 63 3.89 2.89 -2.22
N SER A 64 2.70 3.01 -2.82
CA SER A 64 2.50 3.65 -4.11
C SER A 64 2.74 5.16 -4.00
N ALA A 65 3.16 5.79 -5.11
CA ALA A 65 3.36 7.24 -5.14
C ALA A 65 2.08 8.01 -4.76
N GLU A 66 0.92 7.51 -5.19
CA GLU A 66 -0.39 8.08 -4.84
C GLU A 66 -0.64 8.01 -3.32
N LEU A 67 -0.43 6.84 -2.70
CA LEU A 67 -0.70 6.65 -1.27
C LEU A 67 0.24 7.49 -0.41
N VAL A 68 1.52 7.60 -0.79
CA VAL A 68 2.48 8.50 -0.14
C VAL A 68 1.98 9.94 -0.19
N THR A 69 1.55 10.41 -1.36
CA THR A 69 1.05 11.79 -1.54
C THR A 69 -0.16 12.07 -0.66
N ARG A 70 -1.08 11.11 -0.54
CA ARG A 70 -2.27 11.22 0.32
C ARG A 70 -1.91 11.30 1.80
N LEU A 71 -0.99 10.45 2.27
CA LEU A 71 -0.50 10.49 3.65
C LEU A 71 0.19 11.84 3.97
N GLN A 72 1.01 12.35 3.05
CA GLN A 72 1.64 13.68 3.21
C GLN A 72 0.59 14.80 3.28
N THR A 73 -0.40 14.77 2.39
CA THR A 73 -1.46 15.77 2.34
C THR A 73 -2.31 15.74 3.62
N ALA A 74 -2.65 14.55 4.10
CA ALA A 74 -3.35 14.38 5.37
C ALA A 74 -2.51 14.88 6.55
N ALA A 75 -1.21 14.57 6.60
CA ALA A 75 -0.31 15.07 7.65
C ALA A 75 -0.26 16.61 7.69
N MET A 76 -0.19 17.25 6.51
CA MET A 76 -0.24 18.70 6.39
C MET A 76 -1.58 19.27 6.88
N ALA A 77 -2.69 18.65 6.49
CA ALA A 77 -4.03 19.06 6.90
C ALA A 77 -4.24 18.93 8.41
N GLN A 78 -3.73 17.85 9.03
CA GLN A 78 -3.74 17.70 10.48
C GLN A 78 -2.90 18.80 11.16
N GLY A 79 -1.72 19.11 10.63
CA GLY A 79 -0.90 20.21 11.14
C GLY A 79 -1.54 21.60 10.97
N ASP A 80 -2.45 21.80 10.01
CA ASP A 80 -3.31 23.00 9.94
C ASP A 80 -4.36 22.98 11.07
N CYS A 81 -5.03 21.85 11.30
CA CYS A 81 -6.00 21.67 12.39
C CYS A 81 -5.40 21.90 13.78
N GLU A 82 -4.22 21.35 14.04
CA GLU A 82 -3.49 21.55 15.30
C GLU A 82 -3.16 23.03 15.54
N ARG A 83 -2.86 23.79 14.47
CA ARG A 83 -2.56 25.24 14.57
C ARG A 83 -3.82 26.10 14.70
N SER A 84 -4.95 25.67 14.14
CA SER A 84 -6.20 26.44 14.15
C SER A 84 -7.04 26.21 15.40
N ALA A 85 -6.87 25.07 16.08
CA ALA A 85 -7.64 24.72 17.27
C ALA A 85 -7.39 25.69 18.44
N ALA A 86 -8.44 26.00 19.19
CA ALA A 86 -8.33 26.74 20.44
C ALA A 86 -7.60 25.90 21.50
N ALA A 87 -7.00 26.56 22.49
CA ALA A 87 -6.14 25.90 23.49
C ALA A 87 -6.88 24.85 24.36
N ASP A 88 -8.20 24.96 24.50
CA ASP A 88 -9.06 24.05 25.25
C ASP A 88 -9.88 23.10 24.35
N GLU A 89 -9.66 23.16 23.03
CA GLU A 89 -10.33 22.31 22.05
C GLU A 89 -9.39 21.21 21.56
N LYS A 90 -9.92 19.99 21.42
CA LYS A 90 -9.19 18.91 20.77
C LYS A 90 -9.18 19.16 19.26
N PRO A 91 -8.02 19.30 18.60
CA PRO A 91 -7.98 19.48 17.15
C PRO A 91 -8.57 18.26 16.44
N LEU A 92 -9.10 18.50 15.24
CA LEU A 92 -9.47 17.42 14.33
C LEU A 92 -8.20 16.64 13.93
N MET A 93 -8.20 15.34 14.18
CA MET A 93 -7.06 14.44 13.92
C MET A 93 -7.56 13.09 13.42
N LEU A 94 -6.73 12.40 12.63
CA LEU A 94 -6.90 10.98 12.39
C LEU A 94 -6.26 10.22 13.55
N GLU A 95 -7.04 9.39 14.22
CA GLU A 95 -6.62 8.65 15.41
C GLU A 95 -6.75 7.14 15.20
N GLY A 96 -5.93 6.40 15.92
CA GLY A 96 -5.87 4.94 15.84
C GLY A 96 -5.00 4.45 14.69
N ASP A 97 -4.88 3.14 14.56
CA ASP A 97 -4.09 2.55 13.48
C ASP A 97 -4.79 2.72 12.13
N LEU A 98 -4.05 3.24 11.14
CA LEU A 98 -4.57 3.48 9.78
C LEU A 98 -4.37 2.30 8.84
N PHE A 99 -3.47 1.38 9.16
CA PHE A 99 -3.00 0.32 8.27
C PHE A 99 -3.64 -1.04 8.57
N VAL A 100 -4.39 -1.13 9.66
CA VAL A 100 -5.20 -2.30 9.99
C VAL A 100 -6.59 -1.88 10.43
N GLY A 101 -7.59 -2.71 10.19
CA GLY A 101 -9.00 -2.45 10.52
C GLY A 101 -9.34 -2.45 12.02
N SER A 102 -8.39 -2.12 12.90
CA SER A 102 -8.57 -2.03 14.36
C SER A 102 -7.90 -0.77 14.89
N TYR A 103 -8.63 -0.02 15.70
CA TYR A 103 -8.13 1.24 16.29
C TYR A 103 -6.87 1.02 17.13
N GLU A 104 -6.79 -0.11 17.84
CA GLU A 104 -5.68 -0.49 18.71
C GLU A 104 -4.46 -1.07 17.97
N GLY A 105 -4.57 -1.27 16.66
CA GLY A 105 -3.55 -1.91 15.85
C GLY A 105 -3.62 -3.45 15.90
N ALA A 106 -2.59 -4.10 15.35
CA ALA A 106 -2.45 -5.55 15.33
C ALA A 106 -1.19 -6.01 16.07
N SER A 107 -1.27 -7.16 16.71
CA SER A 107 -0.14 -7.85 17.33
C SER A 107 0.48 -8.89 16.40
N GLU A 108 -0.33 -9.52 15.55
CA GLU A 108 0.11 -10.55 14.62
C GLU A 108 -0.62 -10.44 13.27
N VAL A 109 -0.01 -11.00 12.24
CA VAL A 109 -0.56 -11.08 10.88
C VAL A 109 -0.20 -12.41 10.23
N ALA A 110 -1.19 -13.03 9.57
CA ALA A 110 -0.99 -14.15 8.67
C ALA A 110 -1.49 -13.76 7.27
N LEU A 111 -0.57 -13.76 6.29
CA LEU A 111 -0.89 -13.41 4.92
C LEU A 111 -1.40 -14.64 4.15
N GLY A 112 -2.47 -14.44 3.39
CA GLY A 112 -2.99 -15.41 2.43
C GLY A 112 -2.20 -15.41 1.12
N ALA A 113 -2.67 -16.22 0.17
CA ALA A 113 -2.08 -16.27 -1.17
C ALA A 113 -2.29 -14.94 -1.92
N VAL A 114 -1.31 -14.56 -2.73
CA VAL A 114 -1.43 -13.40 -3.63
C VAL A 114 -2.35 -13.75 -4.81
N SER A 115 -3.41 -12.97 -4.97
CA SER A 115 -4.27 -13.01 -6.17
C SER A 115 -3.83 -11.91 -7.14
N LEU A 116 -3.38 -12.28 -8.34
CA LEU A 116 -2.94 -11.34 -9.38
C LEU A 116 -4.03 -11.09 -10.42
N ASP A 117 -4.17 -9.83 -10.83
CA ASP A 117 -5.01 -9.37 -11.93
C ASP A 117 -4.27 -8.27 -12.72
N GLY A 118 -3.45 -8.71 -13.68
CA GLY A 118 -2.60 -7.82 -14.47
C GLY A 118 -1.62 -7.03 -13.60
N GLU A 119 -1.76 -5.71 -13.61
CA GLU A 119 -0.93 -4.77 -12.84
C GLU A 119 -1.47 -4.53 -11.42
N ARG A 120 -2.41 -5.36 -10.94
CA ARG A 120 -2.95 -5.33 -9.58
C ARG A 120 -2.76 -6.66 -8.88
N ALA A 121 -2.59 -6.60 -7.56
CA ALA A 121 -2.60 -7.78 -6.71
C ALA A 121 -3.42 -7.52 -5.45
N VAL A 122 -4.00 -8.59 -4.90
CA VAL A 122 -4.70 -8.56 -3.61
C VAL A 122 -4.14 -9.65 -2.72
N VAL A 123 -3.86 -9.30 -1.46
CA VAL A 123 -3.41 -10.23 -0.42
C VAL A 123 -4.39 -10.14 0.74
N SER A 124 -5.00 -11.25 1.14
CA SER A 124 -5.78 -11.28 2.38
C SER A 124 -4.84 -11.29 3.58
N ALA A 125 -5.19 -10.58 4.64
CA ALA A 125 -4.44 -10.56 5.88
C ALA A 125 -5.37 -10.95 7.02
N THR A 126 -5.08 -12.07 7.69
CA THR A 126 -5.70 -12.40 8.97
C THR A 126 -4.91 -11.71 10.07
N LEU A 127 -5.53 -10.80 10.80
CA LEU A 127 -4.88 -10.04 11.85
C LEU A 127 -5.40 -10.43 13.22
N ILE A 128 -4.52 -10.32 14.21
CA ILE A 128 -4.82 -10.64 15.59
C ILE A 128 -4.35 -9.49 16.47
N TYR A 129 -5.23 -9.01 17.35
CA TYR A 129 -4.87 -8.12 18.45
C TYR A 129 -4.90 -8.90 19.76
N LEU A 130 -3.81 -8.83 20.53
CA LEU A 130 -3.68 -9.46 21.84
C LEU A 130 -3.75 -8.41 22.94
N ASP A 131 -4.91 -8.27 23.60
CA ASP A 131 -5.12 -7.26 24.63
C ASP A 131 -4.36 -7.61 25.92
N PRO A 132 -3.29 -6.85 26.28
CA PRO A 132 -2.44 -7.13 27.44
C PRO A 132 -3.19 -7.13 28.78
N ARG A 133 -4.37 -6.49 28.86
CA ARG A 133 -5.15 -6.34 30.10
C ARG A 133 -5.82 -7.63 30.55
N PHE A 134 -6.05 -8.57 29.64
CA PHE A 134 -6.64 -9.86 29.96
C PHE A 134 -5.57 -10.93 30.21
N ALA A 135 -5.85 -11.89 31.11
CA ALA A 135 -4.97 -13.06 31.30
C ALA A 135 -4.85 -13.88 29.99
N LEU A 136 -3.74 -14.62 29.83
CA LEU A 136 -3.43 -15.34 28.58
C LEU A 136 -4.55 -16.27 28.07
N ALA A 137 -5.25 -16.95 28.97
CA ALA A 137 -6.32 -17.89 28.63
C ALA A 137 -7.73 -17.25 28.60
N HIS A 138 -7.83 -15.92 28.72
CA HIS A 138 -9.12 -15.24 28.76
C HIS A 138 -9.76 -15.22 27.35
N PRO A 139 -11.07 -15.47 27.20
CA PRO A 139 -11.73 -15.55 25.89
C PRO A 139 -11.69 -14.24 25.09
N TYR A 140 -11.57 -13.09 25.77
CA TYR A 140 -11.43 -11.77 25.13
C TYR A 140 -9.98 -11.31 24.98
N ARG A 141 -9.00 -12.18 25.25
CA ARG A 141 -7.58 -11.86 25.09
C ARG A 141 -7.22 -11.58 23.64
N ALA A 142 -7.82 -12.32 22.70
CA ALA A 142 -7.50 -12.26 21.29
C ALA A 142 -8.73 -11.82 20.49
N VAL A 143 -8.56 -10.80 19.65
CA VAL A 143 -9.53 -10.39 18.64
C VAL A 143 -8.92 -10.69 17.28
N VAL A 144 -9.68 -11.37 16.42
CA VAL A 144 -9.22 -11.78 15.09
C VAL A 144 -10.13 -11.18 14.02
N TRP A 145 -9.55 -10.60 12.98
CA TRP A 145 -10.29 -10.06 11.84
C TRP A 145 -9.55 -10.29 10.52
N GLN A 146 -10.18 -9.88 9.42
CA GLN A 146 -9.66 -10.02 8.06
C GLN A 146 -9.62 -8.67 7.37
N ASP A 147 -8.46 -8.31 6.86
CA ASP A 147 -8.28 -7.17 5.95
C ASP A 147 -7.82 -7.67 4.58
N ARG A 148 -7.79 -6.76 3.61
CA ARG A 148 -7.18 -6.98 2.30
C ARG A 148 -6.20 -5.87 1.97
N LEU A 149 -4.98 -6.26 1.61
CA LEU A 149 -3.98 -5.37 1.08
C LEU A 149 -4.10 -5.35 -0.45
N GLN A 150 -4.29 -4.17 -1.03
CA GLN A 150 -4.24 -3.99 -2.47
C GLN A 150 -2.85 -3.50 -2.86
N LEU A 151 -2.24 -4.16 -3.84
CA LEU A 151 -1.00 -3.73 -4.46
C LEU A 151 -1.25 -3.34 -5.91
N ALA A 152 -0.47 -2.38 -6.40
CA ALA A 152 -0.43 -1.97 -7.79
C ALA A 152 1.02 -2.02 -8.28
N ARG A 153 1.19 -2.24 -9.57
CA ARG A 153 2.50 -2.21 -10.20
C ARG A 153 2.80 -0.80 -10.72
N GLU A 154 3.88 -0.22 -10.20
CA GLU A 154 4.36 1.11 -10.57
C GLU A 154 5.80 0.99 -11.09
N SER A 155 6.04 1.45 -12.32
CA SER A 155 7.36 1.39 -12.97
C SER A 155 8.02 0.01 -12.88
N GLY A 156 7.22 -1.06 -12.99
CA GLY A 156 7.68 -2.45 -12.95
C GLY A 156 7.84 -3.07 -11.56
N SER A 157 7.59 -2.32 -10.48
CA SER A 157 7.67 -2.80 -9.10
C SER A 157 6.29 -2.83 -8.43
N TRP A 158 6.03 -3.84 -7.61
CA TRP A 158 4.83 -3.86 -6.77
C TRP A 158 4.93 -2.83 -5.64
N ARG A 159 3.83 -2.15 -5.36
CA ARG A 159 3.68 -1.18 -4.27
C ARG A 159 2.32 -1.36 -3.62
N VAL A 160 2.24 -1.14 -2.31
CA VAL A 160 0.97 -1.07 -1.58
C VAL A 160 0.21 0.15 -2.07
N ALA A 161 -0.95 -0.09 -2.66
CA ALA A 161 -1.81 0.94 -3.23
C ALA A 161 -2.96 1.32 -2.29
N ASP A 162 -3.46 0.36 -1.50
CA ASP A 162 -4.56 0.61 -0.56
C ASP A 162 -4.63 -0.48 0.51
N VAL A 163 -5.29 -0.15 1.62
CA VAL A 163 -5.67 -1.10 2.68
C VAL A 163 -7.19 -1.10 2.76
N HIS A 164 -7.79 -2.29 2.72
CA HIS A 164 -9.22 -2.49 2.85
C HIS A 164 -9.49 -3.24 4.16
N PRO A 165 -9.92 -2.53 5.21
CA PRO A 165 -10.45 -3.16 6.40
C PRO A 165 -11.59 -4.13 6.07
N GLY A 166 -11.79 -5.15 6.91
CA GLY A 166 -12.96 -6.03 6.81
C GLY A 166 -14.30 -5.29 6.89
N THR A 167 -14.31 -4.11 7.53
CA THR A 167 -15.48 -3.24 7.68
C THR A 167 -15.07 -1.77 7.59
N GLY A 168 -15.92 -0.94 7.00
CA GLY A 168 -15.66 0.50 6.86
C GLY A 168 -15.00 0.85 5.52
N ASP A 169 -14.50 2.09 5.44
CA ASP A 169 -13.84 2.61 4.25
C ASP A 169 -12.41 2.10 4.13
N ASN A 170 -11.89 2.09 2.90
CA ASN A 170 -10.46 1.82 2.67
C ASN A 170 -9.61 3.04 3.06
N LEU A 171 -8.31 2.81 3.23
CA LEU A 171 -7.37 3.83 3.68
C LEU A 171 -7.41 5.08 2.79
N ARG A 172 -7.45 4.92 1.45
CA ARG A 172 -7.54 6.09 0.56
C ARG A 172 -8.78 6.93 0.80
N ALA A 173 -9.95 6.30 0.97
CA ALA A 173 -11.20 6.99 1.25
C ALA A 173 -11.20 7.66 2.64
N THR A 174 -10.64 6.99 3.66
CA THR A 174 -10.44 7.59 5.00
C THR A 174 -9.56 8.85 4.93
N LEU A 175 -8.43 8.77 4.22
CA LEU A 175 -7.52 9.92 4.04
C LEU A 175 -8.20 11.06 3.28
N GLU A 176 -8.92 10.76 2.19
CA GLU A 176 -9.65 11.77 1.42
C GLU A 176 -10.71 12.47 2.29
N SER A 177 -11.53 11.70 3.00
CA SER A 177 -12.58 12.26 3.86
C SER A 177 -12.01 13.18 4.93
N PHE A 178 -10.90 12.78 5.55
CA PHE A 178 -10.19 13.61 6.52
C PHE A 178 -9.63 14.90 5.89
N ILE A 179 -8.95 14.81 4.75
CA ILE A 179 -8.39 15.98 4.05
C ILE A 179 -9.50 16.97 3.69
N GLU A 180 -10.63 16.48 3.19
CA GLU A 180 -11.78 17.31 2.87
C GLU A 180 -12.37 17.98 4.12
N GLN A 181 -12.50 17.23 5.23
CA GLN A 181 -13.02 17.75 6.49
C GLN A 181 -12.10 18.82 7.08
N ALA A 182 -10.80 18.53 7.20
CA ALA A 182 -9.80 19.49 7.64
C ALA A 182 -9.78 20.73 6.76
N GLY A 183 -9.95 20.57 5.44
CA GLY A 183 -10.06 21.67 4.50
C GLY A 183 -11.27 22.59 4.72
N ARG A 184 -12.35 22.12 5.38
CA ARG A 184 -13.53 22.91 5.72
C ARG A 184 -13.44 23.53 7.12
N GLU A 185 -12.86 22.79 8.06
CA GLU A 185 -12.95 23.11 9.50
C GLU A 185 -11.69 23.80 10.03
N CYS A 186 -10.53 23.55 9.42
CA CYS A 186 -9.23 23.95 9.98
C CYS A 186 -8.49 25.01 9.16
N ARG A 187 -8.95 25.33 7.96
CA ARG A 187 -8.36 26.43 7.19
C ARG A 187 -8.76 27.74 7.85
N SER A 188 -7.82 28.39 8.54
CA SER A 188 -7.97 29.80 8.89
C SER A 188 -8.15 30.59 7.60
N GLU A 189 -9.17 31.46 7.52
CA GLU A 189 -9.22 32.50 6.50
C GLU A 189 -7.87 33.23 6.52
N ARG A 190 -7.04 33.01 5.50
CA ARG A 190 -5.76 33.69 5.31
C ARG A 190 -5.99 35.01 4.60
#